data_AF-A0A5K7YHU7-F1
#
_entry.id   AF-A0A5K7YHU7-F1
#
_cell.length_a   1.000
_cell.length_b   1.000
_cell.length_c   1.000
_cell.angle_alpha   90.00
_cell.angle_beta   90.00
_cell.angle_gamma   90.00
#
_symmetry.space_group_name_H-M   'P 1'
#
loop_
_entity.id
_entity.type
_entity.pdbx_description
1 polymer ?
#
loop_
_entity_poly.entity_id
_entity_poly.type
_entity_poly.pdbx_seq_one_letter_code
_entity_poly.pdbx_strand_id
1 'polypeptide(L)'
;MGDDDESTVNTITAYRKIISALIQKHHGRVVDTPGDNILAEFGSALNAVNGAIDIQRILEIENSKLPDNRRMVFRIGINVGDIIHKDNCIYGDGVNVAAR
;
A
#
# COMPACT_ATOMS: atom_id res chain seq x y z
N MET A 1 -2.93 27.91 -1.36
CA MET A 1 -3.83 26.83 -0.92
C MET A 1 -4.07 25.82 -2.04
N GLY A 2 -4.43 26.22 -3.28
CA GLY A 2 -4.62 25.26 -4.39
C GLY A 2 -3.37 24.48 -4.86
N ASP A 3 -2.19 25.12 -4.91
CA ASP A 3 -0.95 24.45 -5.38
C ASP A 3 -0.45 23.35 -4.43
N ASP A 4 -0.71 23.48 -3.12
CA ASP A 4 -0.30 22.48 -2.13
C ASP A 4 -1.19 21.24 -2.23
N ASP A 5 -2.50 21.40 -2.48
CA ASP A 5 -3.45 20.30 -2.62
C ASP A 5 -3.16 19.47 -3.89
N GLU A 6 -2.90 20.12 -5.03
CA GLU A 6 -2.57 19.44 -6.28
C GLU A 6 -1.22 18.71 -6.19
N SER A 7 -0.21 19.33 -5.57
CA SER A 7 1.09 18.68 -5.34
C SER A 7 0.97 17.45 -4.43
N THR A 8 0.11 17.51 -3.41
CA THR A 8 -0.18 16.39 -2.50
C THR A 8 -0.83 15.23 -3.24
N VAL A 9 -1.84 15.50 -4.07
CA VAL A 9 -2.51 14.49 -4.90
C VAL A 9 -1.52 13.82 -5.86
N ASN A 10 -0.62 14.61 -6.46
CA ASN A 10 0.40 14.09 -7.36
C ASN A 10 1.39 13.16 -6.65
N THR A 11 1.87 13.53 -5.46
CA THR A 11 2.77 12.69 -4.66
C THR A 11 2.10 11.38 -4.23
N ILE A 12 0.85 11.45 -3.74
CA ILE A 12 0.07 10.26 -3.39
C ILE A 12 -0.08 9.35 -4.61
N THR A 13 -0.44 9.91 -5.77
CA THR A 13 -0.61 9.15 -7.02
C THR A 13 0.68 8.46 -7.46
N ALA A 14 1.83 9.14 -7.34
CA ALA A 14 3.14 8.57 -7.66
C ALA A 14 3.48 7.39 -6.74
N TYR A 15 3.28 7.55 -5.42
CA TYR A 15 3.53 6.49 -4.44
C TYR A 15 2.60 5.30 -4.62
N ARG A 16 1.32 5.52 -4.95
CA ARG A 16 0.39 4.43 -5.28
C ARG A 16 0.87 3.58 -6.46
N LYS A 17 1.43 4.20 -7.50
CA LYS A 17 2.00 3.47 -8.65
C LYS A 17 3.20 2.62 -8.23
N ILE A 18 4.10 3.18 -7.43
CA ILE A 18 5.27 2.46 -6.90
C ILE A 18 4.83 1.27 -6.04
N ILE A 19 3.94 1.50 -5.08
CA ILE A 19 3.43 0.47 -4.19
C ILE A 19 2.75 -0.66 -4.98
N SER A 20 1.89 -0.30 -5.94
CA SER A 20 1.21 -1.29 -6.80
C SER A 20 2.18 -2.13 -7.61
N ALA A 21 3.24 -1.53 -8.16
CA ALA A 21 4.27 -2.24 -8.91
C ALA A 21 5.07 -3.20 -8.00
N LEU A 22 5.39 -2.78 -6.77
CA LEU A 22 6.09 -3.62 -5.79
C LEU A 22 5.21 -4.77 -5.31
N ILE A 23 3.91 -4.54 -5.09
CA ILE A 23 2.95 -5.60 -4.77
C ILE A 23 2.95 -6.66 -5.87
N GLN A 24 2.86 -6.26 -7.14
CA GLN A 24 2.88 -7.18 -8.27
C GLN A 24 4.22 -7.92 -8.40
N LYS A 25 5.35 -7.24 -8.18
CA LYS A 25 6.70 -7.84 -8.18
C LYS A 25 6.80 -9.00 -7.18
N HIS A 26 6.13 -8.90 -6.04
CA HIS A 26 6.08 -9.94 -5.01
C HIS A 26 4.88 -10.89 -5.16
N HIS A 27 4.30 -10.99 -6.36
CA HIS A 27 3.15 -11.86 -6.67
C HIS A 27 1.90 -11.58 -5.82
N GLY A 28 1.75 -10.34 -5.34
CA GLY A 28 0.53 -9.86 -4.70
C GLY A 28 -0.43 -9.24 -5.72
N ARG A 29 -1.68 -9.07 -5.30
CA ARG A 29 -2.74 -8.41 -6.08
C ARG A 29 -3.30 -7.25 -5.28
N VAL A 30 -3.44 -6.09 -5.92
CA VAL A 30 -4.19 -4.97 -5.33
C VAL A 30 -5.68 -5.27 -5.44
N VAL A 31 -6.38 -5.26 -4.32
CA VAL A 31 -7.76 -5.72 -4.17
C VAL A 31 -8.71 -4.53 -4.18
N ASP A 32 -8.38 -3.51 -3.39
CA ASP A 32 -9.15 -2.29 -3.30
C ASP A 32 -8.26 -1.10 -2.89
N THR A 33 -8.70 0.11 -3.23
CA THR A 33 -7.99 1.37 -2.97
C THR A 33 -8.94 2.48 -2.48
N PRO A 34 -9.75 2.27 -1.43
CA PRO A 34 -10.65 3.30 -0.95
C PRO A 34 -9.86 4.42 -0.26
N GLY A 35 -10.07 5.66 -0.71
CA GLY A 35 -9.40 6.85 -0.15
C GLY A 35 -7.89 6.82 -0.40
N ASP A 36 -7.10 6.98 0.67
CA ASP A 36 -5.63 7.00 0.64
C ASP A 36 -4.99 5.64 0.99
N ASN A 37 -5.81 4.63 1.31
CA ASN A 37 -5.34 3.30 1.68
C ASN A 37 -5.16 2.42 0.43
N ILE A 38 -4.33 1.39 0.59
CA ILE A 38 -4.14 0.33 -0.41
C ILE A 38 -4.34 -0.99 0.31
N LEU A 39 -5.26 -1.81 -0.20
CA LEU A 39 -5.45 -3.18 0.25
C LEU A 39 -4.89 -4.13 -0.80
N ALA A 40 -3.99 -5.01 -0.35
CA ALA A 40 -3.37 -6.01 -1.20
C ALA A 40 -3.46 -7.38 -0.55
N GLU A 41 -3.66 -8.40 -1.38
CA GLU A 41 -3.57 -9.79 -0.98
C GLU A 41 -2.31 -10.44 -1.53
N PHE A 42 -1.83 -11.44 -0.82
CA PHE A 42 -0.72 -12.28 -1.25
C PHE A 42 -1.08 -13.72 -0.95
N GLY A 43 -0.81 -14.63 -1.88
CA GLY A 43 -0.95 -16.07 -1.66
C GLY A 43 0.09 -16.66 -0.69
N SER A 44 1.01 -15.84 -0.17
CA SER A 44 2.10 -16.25 0.73
C SER A 44 2.42 -15.13 1.71
N ALA A 45 2.47 -15.46 3.00
CA ALA A 45 2.89 -14.52 4.05
C ALA A 45 4.33 -14.03 3.84
N LEU A 46 5.21 -14.89 3.30
CA LEU A 46 6.59 -14.50 2.98
C LEU A 46 6.63 -13.41 1.91
N ASN A 47 5.81 -13.54 0.87
CA ASN A 47 5.71 -12.54 -0.18
C ASN A 47 5.13 -11.22 0.33
N ALA A 48 4.13 -11.28 1.21
CA ALA A 48 3.56 -10.08 1.85
C ALA A 48 4.62 -9.31 2.65
N VAL A 49 5.41 -10.02 3.47
CA VAL A 49 6.46 -9.39 4.29
C VAL A 49 7.58 -8.83 3.42
N ASN A 50 8.08 -9.59 2.43
CA ASN A 50 9.11 -9.11 1.51
C ASN A 50 8.64 -7.89 0.70
N GLY A 51 7.39 -7.92 0.23
CA GLY A 51 6.76 -6.77 -0.43
C GLY A 51 6.69 -5.56 0.46
N ALA A 52 6.26 -5.71 1.72
CA ALA A 52 6.19 -4.62 2.68
C ALA A 52 7.57 -4.00 2.99
N ILE A 53 8.61 -4.82 3.14
CA ILE A 53 9.98 -4.35 3.35
C ILE A 53 10.47 -3.54 2.15
N ASP A 54 10.28 -4.05 0.93
CA ASP A 54 10.68 -3.35 -0.30
C ASP A 54 9.91 -2.03 -0.44
N ILE A 55 8.61 -2.02 -0.15
CA ILE A 55 7.78 -0.81 -0.16
C ILE A 55 8.34 0.24 0.81
N GLN A 56 8.58 -0.12 2.07
CA GLN A 56 9.08 0.84 3.06
C GLN A 56 10.44 1.42 2.64
N ARG A 57 11.37 0.59 2.17
CA ARG A 57 12.69 1.03 1.71
C ARG A 57 12.61 2.00 0.52
N ILE A 58 11.81 1.67 -0.49
CA ILE A 58 11.69 2.52 -1.67
C ILE A 58 11.00 3.84 -1.31
N LEU A 59 9.95 3.81 -0.48
CA LEU A 59 9.27 5.03 -0.04
C LEU A 59 10.17 5.91 0.83
N GLU A 60 11.05 5.33 1.65
CA GLU A 60 12.05 6.09 2.41
C GLU A 60 13.03 6.82 1.47
N ILE A 61 13.52 6.14 0.43
CA ILE A 61 14.38 6.73 -0.60
C ILE A 61 13.64 7.86 -1.33
N GLU A 62 12.41 7.65 -1.78
CA GLU A 62 11.64 8.69 -2.46
C GLU A 62 11.31 9.88 -1.53
N ASN A 63 10.99 9.64 -0.26
CA ASN A 63 10.76 10.69 0.73
C ASN A 63 12.02 11.52 1.01
N SER A 64 13.20 10.91 1.00
CA SER A 64 14.47 11.63 1.21
C SER A 64 14.74 12.69 0.14
N LYS A 65 14.12 12.58 -1.05
CA LYS A 65 14.22 13.56 -2.14
C LYS A 65 13.30 14.77 -1.94
N LEU A 66 12.40 14.71 -0.97
CA LEU A 66 11.42 15.74 -0.66
C LEU A 66 11.84 16.54 0.58
N PRO A 67 11.47 17.84 0.65
CA PRO A 67 11.61 18.62 1.88
C PRO A 67 10.77 18.02 3.00
N ASP A 68 11.21 18.19 4.25
CA ASP A 68 10.64 17.50 5.43
C ASP A 68 9.12 17.69 5.56
N ASN A 69 8.60 18.87 5.23
CA ASN A 69 7.17 19.20 5.28
C ASN A 69 6.31 18.56 4.18
N ARG A 70 6.93 17.84 3.22
CA ARG A 70 6.25 17.14 2.12
C ARG A 70 6.46 15.64 2.13
N ARG A 71 7.21 15.11 3.11
CA ARG A 71 7.40 13.66 3.26
C ARG A 71 6.10 13.01 3.71
N MET A 72 5.75 11.88 3.09
CA MET A 72 4.57 11.10 3.41
C MET A 72 4.99 9.72 3.94
N VAL A 73 4.67 9.45 5.20
CA VAL A 73 5.02 8.19 5.86
C VAL A 73 3.85 7.23 5.78
N PHE A 74 4.07 6.06 5.20
CA PHE A 74 3.07 5.00 5.08
C PHE A 74 3.28 3.95 6.17
N ARG A 75 2.18 3.47 6.73
CA ARG A 75 2.18 2.35 7.68
C ARG A 75 1.64 1.11 6.97
N ILE A 76 2.21 -0.05 7.28
CA ILE A 76 1.82 -1.33 6.67
C ILE A 76 1.46 -2.29 7.80
N GLY A 77 0.22 -2.79 7.76
CA GLY A 77 -0.23 -3.92 8.56
C GLY A 77 -0.27 -5.19 7.70
N ILE A 78 0.12 -6.33 8.28
CA ILE A 78 0.03 -7.63 7.64
C ILE A 78 -0.74 -8.56 8.58
N ASN A 79 -1.76 -9.23 8.04
CA ASN A 79 -2.49 -10.26 8.75
C ASN A 79 -2.61 -11.51 7.88
N VAL A 80 -2.69 -12.68 8.52
CA VAL A 80 -2.87 -13.97 7.86
C VAL A 80 -4.15 -14.61 8.39
N GLY A 81 -5.01 -15.06 7.49
CA GLY A 81 -6.26 -15.74 7.83
C GLY A 81 -7.00 -16.20 6.60
N ASP A 82 -8.05 -16.98 6.82
CA ASP A 82 -8.90 -17.44 5.73
C ASP A 82 -9.70 -16.28 5.14
N ILE A 83 -9.70 -16.21 3.81
CA ILE A 83 -10.39 -15.17 3.06
C ILE A 83 -11.32 -15.81 2.02
N ILE A 84 -12.47 -15.19 1.80
CA ILE A 84 -13.45 -15.58 0.79
C ILE A 84 -13.43 -14.53 -0.32
N HIS A 85 -13.26 -15.00 -1.55
CA HIS A 85 -13.33 -14.17 -2.74
C HIS A 85 -14.78 -14.07 -3.20
N LYS A 86 -15.29 -12.85 -3.36
CA LYS A 86 -16.55 -12.60 -4.07
C LYS A 86 -16.33 -11.44 -5.04
N ASP A 87 -16.43 -11.77 -6.32
CA ASP A 87 -16.04 -10.89 -7.43
C ASP A 87 -14.60 -10.39 -7.29
N ASN A 88 -14.37 -9.07 -7.28
CA ASN A 88 -13.05 -8.47 -7.08
C ASN A 88 -12.79 -8.03 -5.63
N CYS A 89 -13.67 -8.39 -4.70
CA CYS A 89 -13.59 -8.05 -3.29
C CYS A 89 -13.20 -9.27 -2.45
N ILE A 90 -12.54 -9.00 -1.32
CA ILE A 90 -12.15 -10.02 -0.34
C ILE A 90 -12.92 -9.79 0.95
N TYR A 91 -13.46 -10.86 1.51
CA TYR A 91 -14.22 -10.87 2.76
C TYR A 91 -13.62 -11.89 3.73
N GLY A 92 -13.63 -11.57 5.03
CA GLY A 92 -13.18 -12.48 6.08
C GLY A 92 -12.83 -11.74 7.36
N ASP A 93 -12.84 -12.44 8.50
CA ASP A 93 -12.48 -11.86 9.81
C ASP A 93 -11.06 -11.29 9.80
N GLY A 94 -10.16 -11.84 8.97
CA GLY A 94 -8.80 -11.35 8.80
C GLY A 94 -8.66 -10.00 8.08
N VAL A 95 -9.68 -9.56 7.33
CA VAL A 95 -9.69 -8.27 6.62
C VAL A 95 -9.88 -7.10 7.61
N ASN A 96 -10.70 -7.30 8.64
CA ASN A 96 -10.92 -6.31 9.71
C ASN A 96 -9.70 -6.15 10.64
N VAL A 97 -8.84 -7.17 10.74
CA VAL A 97 -7.62 -7.13 11.58
C VAL A 97 -6.47 -6.40 10.87
N ALA A 98 -6.35 -6.51 9.54
CA ALA A 98 -5.30 -5.82 8.78
C ALA A 98 -5.55 -4.30 8.63
N ALA A 99 -6.81 -3.86 8.78
CA ALA A 99 -7.20 -2.46 8.65
C ALA A 99 -7.01 -1.62 9.94
N ARG A 100 -6.47 -2.22 11.02
CA ARG A 100 -6.40 -1.60 12.35
C ARG A 100 -4.98 -1.23 12.79
#